data_AF-A0A382BZ31-F1
#
_entry.id   AF-A0A382BZ31-F1
#
_cell.length_a   1.000
_cell.length_b   1.000
_cell.length_c   1.000
_cell.angle_alpha   90.00
_cell.angle_beta   90.00
_cell.angle_gamma   90.00
#
_symmetry.space_group_name_H-M   'P 1'
#
loop_
_entity.id
_entity.type
_entity.pdbx_description
1 polymer ?
#
loop_
_entity_poly.entity_id
_entity_poly.type
_entity_poly.pdbx_seq_one_letter_code
_entity_poly.pdbx_strand_id
1 'polypeptide(L)'
;MRELSNREIFLSIDTDSKNIWNEYTDDERTQIIKKKFWLLNRYISLVNGKRDSQEWAVIATNELYNKNWAVISKHYKLLWQLLCCTHDVKRKTRSHGWIPLKKKGSSDTKTKFLLDLYPNKKQDEVELLANISTKAELQQLAQDLGYEKRDVKF
;
A
#
# COMPACT_ATOMS: atom_id res chain seq x y z
N MET A 1 -8.05 8.38 -26.82
CA MET A 1 -8.11 7.39 -25.73
C MET A 1 -8.65 8.10 -24.50
N ARG A 2 -9.84 7.70 -24.00
CA ARG A 2 -10.45 8.31 -22.82
C ARG A 2 -9.79 7.72 -21.58
N GLU A 3 -9.30 8.57 -20.68
CA GLU A 3 -8.80 8.12 -19.38
C GLU A 3 -9.95 8.15 -18.37
N LEU A 4 -10.27 7.00 -17.75
CA LEU A 4 -11.28 6.95 -16.70
C LEU A 4 -10.80 7.73 -15.48
N SER A 5 -11.67 8.59 -14.97
CA SER A 5 -11.41 9.32 -13.74
C SER A 5 -11.51 8.37 -12.54
N ASN A 6 -10.61 8.54 -11.57
CA ASN A 6 -10.68 7.79 -10.31
C ASN A 6 -12.05 7.94 -9.63
N ARG A 7 -12.67 9.12 -9.73
CA ARG A 7 -13.99 9.38 -9.14
C ARG A 7 -15.08 8.52 -9.76
N GLU A 8 -15.06 8.33 -11.09
CA GLU A 8 -16.03 7.49 -11.80
C GLU A 8 -15.89 6.02 -11.39
N ILE A 9 -14.64 5.55 -11.27
CA ILE A 9 -14.33 4.18 -10.84
C ILE A 9 -14.82 3.94 -9.41
N PHE A 10 -14.48 4.85 -8.48
CA PHE A 10 -14.87 4.71 -7.08
C PHE A 10 -16.39 4.75 -6.89
N LEU A 11 -17.07 5.65 -7.61
CA LEU A 11 -18.52 5.72 -7.61
C LEU A 11 -19.13 4.40 -8.07
N SER A 12 -18.64 3.85 -9.19
CA SER A 12 -19.15 2.61 -9.76
C SER A 12 -19.03 1.42 -8.82
N ILE A 13 -17.98 1.40 -7.99
CA ILE A 13 -17.77 0.35 -6.99
C ILE A 13 -18.74 0.50 -5.82
N ASP A 14 -18.88 1.70 -5.26
CA ASP A 14 -19.77 1.96 -4.12
C ASP A 14 -21.26 1.80 -4.47
N THR A 15 -21.65 1.98 -5.74
CA THR A 15 -23.03 1.82 -6.21
C THR A 15 -23.37 0.40 -6.70
N ASP A 16 -22.47 -0.57 -6.54
CA ASP A 16 -22.63 -1.96 -7.03
C ASP A 16 -22.80 -2.09 -8.55
N SER A 17 -22.12 -1.24 -9.33
CA SER A 17 -22.22 -1.24 -10.80
C SER A 17 -21.37 -2.36 -11.42
N LYS A 18 -21.73 -3.61 -11.17
CA LYS A 18 -21.03 -4.80 -11.70
C LYS A 18 -21.04 -4.88 -13.22
N ASN A 19 -22.13 -4.42 -13.85
CA ASN A 19 -22.36 -4.55 -15.28
C ASN A 19 -21.50 -3.61 -16.13
N ILE A 20 -21.06 -2.49 -15.56
CA ILE A 20 -20.28 -1.45 -16.25
C ILE A 20 -18.95 -1.99 -16.81
N TRP A 21 -18.43 -3.08 -16.23
CA TRP A 21 -17.25 -3.75 -16.75
C TRP A 21 -17.41 -4.21 -18.21
N ASN A 22 -18.62 -4.64 -18.59
CA ASN A 22 -18.91 -5.06 -19.96
C ASN A 22 -19.04 -3.86 -20.91
N GLU A 23 -19.38 -2.69 -20.39
CA GLU A 23 -19.53 -1.44 -21.15
C GLU A 23 -18.19 -0.74 -21.37
N TYR A 24 -17.21 -0.94 -20.48
CA TYR A 24 -15.87 -0.40 -20.67
C TYR A 24 -15.20 -0.95 -21.92
N THR A 25 -14.52 -0.04 -22.63
CA THR A 25 -13.62 -0.36 -23.74
C THR A 25 -12.39 -1.13 -23.24
N ASP A 26 -11.68 -1.80 -24.15
CA ASP A 26 -10.49 -2.58 -23.78
C ASP A 26 -9.34 -1.70 -23.25
N ASP A 27 -9.24 -0.46 -23.72
CA ASP A 27 -8.29 0.54 -23.19
C ASP A 27 -8.60 0.91 -21.73
N GLU A 28 -9.87 1.16 -21.43
CA GLU A 28 -10.36 1.48 -20.09
C GLU A 28 -10.15 0.31 -19.11
N ARG A 29 -10.48 -0.91 -19.55
CA ARG A 29 -10.20 -2.13 -18.78
C ARG A 29 -8.70 -2.28 -18.52
N THR A 30 -7.87 -2.05 -19.53
CA THR A 30 -6.41 -2.13 -19.40
C THR A 30 -5.87 -1.11 -18.40
N GLN A 31 -6.42 0.11 -18.38
CA GLN A 31 -6.07 1.13 -17.40
C GLN A 31 -6.39 0.66 -15.97
N ILE A 32 -7.58 0.10 -15.74
CA ILE A 32 -7.99 -0.44 -14.44
C ILE A 32 -7.05 -1.59 -14.02
N ILE A 33 -6.80 -2.53 -14.94
CA ILE A 33 -5.98 -3.72 -14.71
C ILE A 33 -4.56 -3.35 -14.32
N LYS A 34 -3.90 -2.50 -15.10
CA LYS A 34 -2.47 -2.21 -14.94
C LYS A 34 -2.17 -1.24 -13.81
N LYS A 35 -3.05 -0.27 -13.55
CA LYS A 35 -2.73 0.88 -12.69
C LYS A 35 -3.58 1.01 -11.44
N LYS A 36 -4.75 0.34 -11.36
CA LYS A 36 -5.76 0.67 -10.35
C LYS A 36 -6.10 -0.47 -9.40
N PHE A 37 -6.11 -1.75 -9.78
CA PHE A 37 -6.55 -2.83 -8.87
C PHE A 37 -5.88 -2.84 -7.50
N TRP A 38 -4.56 -2.68 -7.47
CA TRP A 38 -3.82 -2.64 -6.19
C TRP A 38 -4.25 -1.44 -5.32
N LEU A 39 -4.46 -0.29 -5.95
CA LEU A 39 -4.91 0.93 -5.28
C LEU A 39 -6.37 0.84 -4.82
N LEU A 40 -7.22 0.21 -5.62
CA LEU A 40 -8.65 0.03 -5.34
C LEU A 40 -8.88 -0.82 -4.09
N ASN A 41 -8.15 -1.93 -3.94
CA ASN A 41 -8.24 -2.78 -2.75
C ASN A 41 -7.98 -1.99 -1.45
N ARG A 42 -6.95 -1.13 -1.47
CA ARG A 42 -6.59 -0.28 -0.32
C ARG A 42 -7.60 0.86 -0.11
N TYR A 43 -8.13 1.41 -1.18
CA TYR A 43 -9.13 2.48 -1.12
C TYR A 43 -10.42 1.98 -0.45
N ILE A 44 -10.95 0.86 -0.92
CA ILE A 44 -12.24 0.29 -0.50
C ILE A 44 -12.22 -0.19 0.96
N SER A 45 -11.09 -0.72 1.42
CA SER A 45 -10.93 -1.14 2.81
C SER A 45 -10.88 0.03 3.79
N LEU A 46 -10.64 1.25 3.31
CA LEU A 46 -10.45 2.43 4.14
C LEU A 46 -11.62 3.42 4.00
N VAL A 47 -12.71 3.12 4.70
CA VAL A 47 -13.87 3.99 4.79
C VAL A 47 -13.73 4.94 5.98
N ASN A 48 -14.12 6.21 5.81
CA ASN A 48 -14.29 7.18 6.89
C ASN A 48 -15.75 7.18 7.35
N GLY A 49 -15.99 7.24 8.65
CA GLY A 49 -17.35 7.39 9.19
C GLY A 49 -17.56 6.59 10.47
N LYS A 50 -18.74 5.98 10.60
CA LYS A 50 -19.10 5.17 11.76
C LYS A 50 -18.28 3.89 11.83
N ARG A 51 -18.00 3.44 13.04
CA ARG A 51 -17.23 2.22 13.33
C ARG A 51 -17.75 1.01 12.56
N ASP A 52 -19.06 0.75 12.57
CA ASP A 52 -19.66 -0.40 11.89
C ASP A 52 -19.38 -0.41 10.38
N SER A 53 -19.40 0.76 9.74
CA SER A 53 -19.10 0.90 8.31
C SER A 53 -17.63 0.65 8.01
N GLN A 54 -16.73 1.01 8.93
CA GLN A 54 -15.29 0.76 8.81
C GLN A 54 -14.99 -0.73 8.99
N GLU A 55 -15.57 -1.36 10.01
CA GLU A 55 -15.42 -2.79 10.30
C GLU A 55 -15.96 -3.63 9.13
N TRP A 56 -17.14 -3.29 8.61
CA TRP A 56 -17.70 -3.94 7.42
C TRP A 56 -16.77 -3.85 6.21
N ALA A 57 -16.24 -2.65 5.90
CA ALA A 57 -15.37 -2.46 4.75
C ALA A 57 -14.10 -3.32 4.83
N VAL A 58 -13.49 -3.42 6.02
CA VAL A 58 -12.31 -4.25 6.25
C VAL A 58 -12.65 -5.75 6.14
N ILE A 59 -13.72 -6.19 6.79
CA ILE A 59 -14.14 -7.61 6.78
C ILE A 59 -14.52 -8.06 5.36
N ALA A 60 -15.37 -7.28 4.68
CA ALA A 60 -15.82 -7.60 3.33
C ALA A 60 -14.65 -7.66 2.34
N THR A 61 -13.73 -6.69 2.41
CA THR A 61 -12.55 -6.68 1.54
C THR A 61 -11.64 -7.90 1.83
N ASN A 62 -11.47 -8.27 3.10
CA ASN A 62 -10.65 -9.42 3.45
C ASN A 62 -11.24 -10.75 2.99
N GLU A 63 -12.52 -11.00 3.25
CA GLU A 63 -13.17 -12.27 2.91
C GLU A 63 -13.41 -12.40 1.40
N LEU A 64 -13.86 -11.34 0.72
CA LEU A 64 -14.20 -11.40 -0.70
C LEU A 64 -12.98 -11.29 -1.61
N TYR A 65 -11.96 -10.53 -1.21
CA TYR A 65 -10.84 -10.18 -2.09
C TYR A 65 -9.50 -10.76 -1.64
N ASN A 66 -9.07 -10.49 -0.40
CA ASN A 66 -7.69 -10.79 0.01
C ASN A 66 -7.43 -12.28 0.24
N LYS A 67 -8.36 -13.02 0.85
CA LYS A 67 -8.18 -14.43 1.23
C LYS A 67 -7.82 -15.34 0.05
N ASN A 68 -8.44 -15.12 -1.10
CA ASN A 68 -8.28 -15.93 -2.31
C ASN A 68 -7.62 -15.17 -3.46
N TRP A 69 -6.93 -14.05 -3.16
CA TRP A 69 -6.36 -13.14 -4.16
C TRP A 69 -5.49 -13.86 -5.21
N ALA A 70 -4.68 -14.83 -4.80
CA ALA A 70 -3.78 -15.56 -5.70
C ALA A 70 -4.51 -16.28 -6.84
N VAL A 71 -5.72 -16.79 -6.59
CA VAL A 71 -6.55 -17.49 -7.59
C VAL A 71 -7.35 -16.50 -8.42
N ILE A 72 -7.96 -15.52 -7.75
CA ILE A 72 -8.90 -14.58 -8.36
C ILE A 72 -8.16 -13.52 -9.21
N SER A 73 -6.89 -13.24 -8.91
CA SER A 73 -6.07 -12.24 -9.63
C SER A 73 -5.98 -12.47 -11.15
N LYS A 74 -6.21 -13.70 -11.60
CA LYS A 74 -6.24 -14.10 -13.02
C LYS A 74 -7.53 -13.72 -13.74
N HIS A 75 -8.60 -13.40 -12.99
CA HIS A 75 -9.94 -13.13 -13.51
C HIS A 75 -10.37 -11.69 -13.21
N TYR A 76 -9.94 -10.74 -14.06
CA TYR A 76 -10.16 -9.30 -13.82
C TYR A 76 -11.63 -8.88 -13.69
N LYS A 77 -12.53 -9.49 -14.46
CA LYS A 77 -13.97 -9.23 -14.34
C LYS A 77 -14.52 -9.67 -12.99
N LEU A 78 -14.06 -10.82 -12.49
CA LEU A 78 -14.46 -11.32 -11.18
C LEU A 78 -13.92 -10.42 -10.06
N LEU A 79 -12.68 -9.93 -10.18
CA LEU A 79 -12.13 -8.94 -9.25
C LEU A 79 -12.98 -7.67 -9.18
N TRP A 80 -13.38 -7.13 -10.33
CA TRP A 80 -14.27 -5.98 -10.37
C TRP A 80 -15.58 -6.25 -9.63
N GLN A 81 -16.21 -7.38 -9.90
CA GLN A 81 -17.46 -7.77 -9.25
C GLN A 81 -17.32 -7.93 -7.74
N LEU A 82 -16.22 -8.51 -7.27
CA LEU A 82 -15.94 -8.68 -5.84
C LEU A 82 -15.69 -7.34 -5.16
N LEU A 83 -15.01 -6.40 -5.81
CA LEU A 83 -14.86 -5.04 -5.31
C LEU A 83 -16.23 -4.36 -5.21
N CYS A 84 -17.09 -4.47 -6.22
CA CYS A 84 -18.46 -3.95 -6.15
C CYS A 84 -19.26 -4.56 -4.98
N CYS A 85 -19.07 -5.85 -4.67
CA CYS A 85 -19.73 -6.50 -3.53
C CYS A 85 -19.34 -5.95 -2.15
N THR A 86 -18.29 -5.13 -2.04
CA THR A 86 -17.91 -4.45 -0.78
C THR A 86 -18.74 -3.21 -0.47
N HIS A 87 -19.76 -2.92 -1.30
CA HIS A 87 -20.66 -1.79 -1.13
C HIS A 87 -21.32 -1.77 0.26
N ASP A 88 -21.78 -0.60 0.68
CA ASP A 88 -22.64 -0.47 1.86
C ASP A 88 -24.06 -0.95 1.55
N VAL A 89 -24.86 -1.26 2.58
CA VAL A 89 -26.25 -1.70 2.47
C VAL A 89 -27.08 -0.73 1.60
N LYS A 90 -26.77 0.57 1.69
CA LYS A 90 -27.49 1.62 0.96
C LYS A 90 -26.96 1.88 -0.47
N ARG A 91 -25.87 1.23 -0.89
CA ARG A 91 -25.21 1.45 -2.21
C ARG A 91 -24.97 2.92 -2.54
N LYS A 92 -24.52 3.67 -1.53
CA LYS A 92 -24.20 5.10 -1.65
C LYS A 92 -22.70 5.30 -1.64
N THR A 93 -22.27 6.38 -2.29
CA THR A 93 -20.87 6.82 -2.27
C THR A 93 -20.40 7.02 -0.84
N ARG A 94 -19.25 6.44 -0.51
CA ARG A 94 -18.62 6.57 0.79
C ARG A 94 -17.46 7.56 0.72
N SER A 95 -17.17 8.20 1.85
CA SER A 95 -15.91 8.92 2.00
C SER A 95 -14.84 7.89 2.31
N HIS A 96 -13.87 7.74 1.43
CA HIS A 96 -12.73 6.86 1.64
C HIS A 96 -11.51 7.69 2.02
N GLY A 97 -10.69 7.14 2.91
CA GLY A 97 -9.41 7.74 3.28
C GLY A 97 -8.32 7.46 2.24
N TRP A 98 -7.17 8.10 2.44
CA TRP A 98 -5.93 7.76 1.74
C TRP A 98 -4.81 7.60 2.75
N ILE A 99 -4.18 6.42 2.79
CA ILE A 99 -2.98 6.20 3.59
C ILE A 99 -1.77 6.24 2.65
N PRO A 100 -0.90 7.27 2.73
CA PRO A 100 0.32 7.31 1.95
C PRO A 100 1.24 6.15 2.34
N LEU A 101 1.99 5.62 1.37
CA LEU A 101 3.09 4.70 1.65
C LEU A 101 4.21 5.52 2.29
N LYS A 102 4.25 5.56 3.63
CA LYS A 102 5.46 6.02 4.32
C LYS A 102 6.54 4.97 4.04
N LYS A 103 7.71 5.41 3.55
CA LYS A 103 8.87 4.52 3.47
C LYS A 103 9.09 3.95 4.87
N LYS A 104 9.06 2.63 5.01
CA LYS A 104 9.53 1.99 6.24
C LYS A 104 11.04 2.21 6.27
N GLY A 105 11.48 2.97 7.26
CA GLY A 105 12.87 3.32 7.38
C GLY A 105 13.10 4.49 8.32
N SER A 106 13.94 4.30 9.33
CA SER A 106 14.52 5.44 10.05
C SER A 106 15.37 6.24 9.07
N SER A 107 15.13 7.56 9.01
CA SER A 107 16.01 8.48 8.29
C SER A 107 17.29 8.80 9.07
N ASP A 108 17.52 8.14 10.21
CA ASP A 108 18.66 8.36 11.08
C ASP A 108 19.99 8.14 10.35
N THR A 109 20.92 9.03 10.64
CA THR A 109 22.28 9.01 10.09
C THR A 109 23.02 7.72 10.46
N LYS A 110 22.72 7.15 11.63
CA LYS A 110 23.25 5.85 12.08
C LYS A 110 22.84 4.70 11.15
N THR A 111 21.55 4.59 10.87
CA THR A 111 20.99 3.52 10.04
C THR A 111 21.51 3.62 8.61
N LYS A 112 21.69 4.84 8.08
CA LYS A 112 22.29 5.06 6.76
C LYS A 112 23.74 4.58 6.70
N PHE A 113 24.56 4.97 7.68
CA PHE A 113 25.96 4.53 7.76
C PHE A 113 26.07 3.00 7.83
N LEU A 114 25.23 2.36 8.63
CA LEU A 114 25.23 0.90 8.76
C LEU A 114 24.67 0.18 7.52
N LEU A 115 23.75 0.80 6.78
CA LEU A 115 23.26 0.28 5.50
C LEU A 115 24.35 0.34 4.42
N ASP A 116 25.15 1.40 4.40
CA ASP A 116 26.29 1.53 3.49
C ASP A 116 27.37 0.49 3.81
N LEU A 117 27.60 0.21 5.09
CA LEU A 117 28.56 -0.79 5.55
C LEU A 117 28.10 -2.24 5.31
N TYR A 118 26.80 -2.50 5.48
CA TYR A 118 26.21 -3.83 5.35
C TYR A 118 25.09 -3.86 4.31
N PRO A 119 25.40 -3.73 3.01
CA PRO A 119 24.39 -3.65 1.94
C PRO A 119 23.57 -4.94 1.80
N ASN A 120 24.08 -6.06 2.30
CA ASN A 120 23.42 -7.36 2.24
C ASN A 120 22.47 -7.64 3.42
N LYS A 121 22.39 -6.76 4.42
CA LYS A 121 21.52 -6.94 5.59
C LYS A 121 20.13 -6.35 5.35
N LYS A 122 19.12 -6.96 5.98
CA LYS A 122 17.77 -6.40 5.95
C LYS A 122 17.73 -5.10 6.74
N GLN A 123 16.95 -4.14 6.27
CA GLN A 123 16.82 -2.84 6.91
C GLN A 123 16.38 -2.92 8.38
N ASP A 124 15.46 -3.83 8.71
CA ASP A 124 15.02 -4.07 10.09
C ASP A 124 16.16 -4.51 11.02
N GLU A 125 17.10 -5.32 10.51
CA GLU A 125 18.28 -5.78 11.28
C GLU A 125 19.27 -4.64 11.49
N VAL A 126 19.43 -3.77 10.49
CA VAL A 126 20.31 -2.60 10.58
C VAL A 126 19.73 -1.55 11.52
N GLU A 127 18.41 -1.36 11.53
CA GLU A 127 17.74 -0.49 12.50
C GLU A 127 17.85 -1.04 13.93
N LEU A 128 17.72 -2.35 14.11
CA LEU A 128 17.95 -2.98 15.41
C LEU A 128 19.40 -2.76 15.88
N LEU A 129 20.37 -2.94 14.98
CA LEU A 129 21.78 -2.69 15.28
C LEU A 129 22.04 -1.22 15.62
N ALA A 130 21.45 -0.28 14.88
CA ALA A 130 21.55 1.16 15.16
C ALA A 130 20.95 1.56 16.52
N ASN A 131 19.90 0.85 16.96
CA ASN A 131 19.25 1.06 18.26
C ASN A 131 20.03 0.46 19.43
N ILE A 132 20.65 -0.71 19.24
CA ILE A 132 21.47 -1.36 20.27
C ILE A 132 22.83 -0.64 20.40
N SER A 133 23.39 -0.16 19.28
CA SER A 133 24.70 0.49 19.27
C SER A 133 24.66 1.93 19.78
N THR A 134 25.62 2.24 20.65
CA THR A 134 25.86 3.60 21.13
C THR A 134 26.57 4.44 20.06
N LYS A 135 26.47 5.77 20.16
CA LYS A 135 27.18 6.68 19.24
C LYS A 135 28.70 6.49 19.30
N ALA A 136 29.25 6.15 20.46
CA ALA A 136 30.68 5.95 20.66
C ALA A 136 31.18 4.70 19.92
N GLU A 137 30.47 3.58 20.02
CA GLU A 137 30.81 2.33 19.33
C GLU A 137 30.76 2.50 17.81
N LEU A 138 29.77 3.23 17.29
CA LEU A 138 29.66 3.50 15.86
C LEU A 138 30.79 4.43 15.36
N GLN A 139 31.28 5.35 16.20
CA GLN A 139 32.45 6.18 15.86
C GLN A 139 33.76 5.41 15.92
N GLN A 140 33.89 4.42 16.81
CA GLN A 140 35.02 3.51 16.84
C GLN A 140 35.03 2.61 15.61
N LEU A 141 33.88 2.02 15.27
CA LEU A 141 33.71 1.22 14.07
C LEU A 141 34.08 2.01 12.80
N ALA A 142 33.65 3.27 12.70
CA ALA A 142 34.03 4.15 11.60
C ALA A 142 35.55 4.39 11.53
N GLN A 143 36.22 4.57 12.67
CA GLN A 143 37.68 4.74 12.73
C GLN A 143 38.43 3.47 12.32
N ASP A 144 37.96 2.29 12.76
CA ASP A 144 38.56 1.00 12.41
C ASP A 144 38.45 0.71 10.90
N LEU A 145 37.43 1.25 10.24
CA LEU A 145 37.22 1.16 8.80
C LEU A 145 38.00 2.23 8.00
N GLY A 146 38.75 3.10 8.67
CA GLY A 146 39.58 4.12 8.04
C GLY A 146 38.87 5.44 7.70
N TYR A 147 37.66 5.68 8.23
CA TYR A 147 36.99 6.97 8.08
C TYR A 147 37.56 8.01 9.05
N GLU A 148 37.78 9.24 8.59
CA GLU A 148 38.16 10.33 9.49
C GLU A 148 36.96 10.76 10.34
N LYS A 149 37.23 11.24 11.57
CA LYS A 149 36.19 11.73 12.52
C LYS A 149 35.30 12.84 11.96
N ARG A 150 35.68 13.46 10.84
CA ARG A 150 34.92 14.51 10.14
C ARG A 150 33.83 13.96 9.23
N ASP A 151 33.96 12.72 8.76
CA ASP A 151 33.08 12.12 7.76
C ASP A 151 31.83 11.50 8.37
N VAL A 152 31.86 11.15 9.66
CA VAL A 152 30.76 10.45 10.33
C VAL A 152 30.13 11.31 11.42
N LYS A 153 29.13 12.11 11.03
CA LYS A 153 28.32 12.93 11.95
C LYS A 153 27.09 12.14 12.42
N PHE A 154 27.16 11.54 13.61
CA PHE A 154 26.00 10.90 14.29
C PHE A 154 25.24 11.84 15.23
#